data_AF-A0A2C9L9D1-F1
#
_entry.id   AF-A0A2C9L9D1-F1
#
_cell.length_a   1.000
_cell.length_b   1.000
_cell.length_c   1.000
_cell.angle_alpha   90.00
_cell.angle_beta   90.00
_cell.angle_gamma   90.00
#
_symmetry.space_group_name_H-M   'P 1'
#
loop_
_entity.id
_entity.type
_entity.pdbx_description
1 polymer ?
#
loop_
_entity_poly.entity_id
_entity_poly.type
_entity_poly.pdbx_seq_one_letter_code
_entity_poly.pdbx_strand_id
1 'polypeptide(L)'
;MSVEFGLQEMKRDYDFRCVVRLVSSNGSHVSLNVSSTLHVMKSFHQLKSLQSSVTDLLFHEEPLTFQHHRYHLGHMSSVKSVEAANFCAILGGYLAEINSADELGSIEKYLTPYNLTKPILVGGTYAEKESKWIFQRGGKDVKILKWLDGEPRKDVMEKCLSLMTIKNEVFMKVISCVERRHRQKYLCEVE
;
A
#
# COMPACT_ATOMS: atom_id res chain seq x y z
N MET A 1 24.01 53.31 -13.76
CA MET A 1 23.15 52.19 -14.17
C MET A 1 23.09 51.23 -13.00
N SER A 2 21.90 50.88 -12.51
CA SER A 2 21.71 49.93 -11.41
C SER A 2 20.93 48.71 -11.90
N VAL A 3 21.22 47.55 -11.30
CA VAL A 3 20.51 46.30 -11.55
C VAL A 3 19.73 45.95 -10.30
N GLU A 4 18.43 45.81 -10.42
CA GLU A 4 17.56 45.37 -9.33
C GLU A 4 17.00 43.98 -9.64
N PHE A 5 17.19 43.05 -8.70
CA PHE A 5 16.63 41.71 -8.78
C PHE A 5 15.31 41.69 -8.02
N GLY A 6 14.20 41.51 -8.75
CA GLY A 6 12.89 41.27 -8.16
C GLY A 6 12.61 39.76 -8.14
N LEU A 7 12.72 39.12 -6.98
CA LEU A 7 12.12 37.81 -6.76
C LEU A 7 10.61 38.02 -6.59
N GLN A 8 9.81 37.59 -7.57
CA GLN A 8 8.37 37.58 -7.39
C GLN A 8 7.79 36.19 -7.67
N GLU A 9 7.28 35.63 -6.58
CA GLU A 9 6.23 34.62 -6.41
C GLU A 9 6.18 33.43 -7.40
N MET A 10 6.31 32.23 -6.82
CA MET A 10 5.85 30.98 -7.44
C MET A 10 4.37 31.12 -7.81
N LYS A 11 4.07 31.37 -9.09
CA LYS A 11 2.66 31.41 -9.56
C LYS A 11 2.00 30.02 -9.58
N ARG A 12 2.81 28.96 -9.64
CA ARG A 12 2.48 27.52 -9.53
C ARG A 12 3.71 26.81 -8.94
N ASP A 13 3.53 25.68 -8.25
CA ASP A 13 4.57 24.95 -7.48
C ASP A 13 5.88 24.59 -8.24
N TYR A 14 5.98 24.83 -9.55
CA TYR A 14 7.08 24.41 -10.42
C TYR A 14 7.46 25.41 -11.52
N ASP A 15 6.92 26.64 -11.49
CA ASP A 15 7.23 27.69 -12.48
C ASP A 15 7.93 28.86 -11.80
N PHE A 16 9.21 29.07 -12.12
CA PHE A 16 10.01 30.16 -11.57
C PHE A 16 10.01 31.31 -12.55
N ARG A 17 9.69 32.51 -12.07
CA ARG A 17 9.85 33.75 -12.84
C ARG A 17 10.81 34.69 -12.13
N CYS A 18 11.85 35.09 -12.83
CA CYS A 18 12.78 36.12 -12.41
C CYS A 18 12.57 37.34 -13.29
N VAL A 19 12.42 38.51 -12.67
CA VAL A 19 12.33 39.79 -13.36
C VAL A 19 13.60 40.58 -13.04
N VAL A 20 14.41 40.85 -14.05
CA VAL A 20 15.61 41.68 -13.92
C VAL A 20 15.25 43.06 -14.44
N ARG A 21 15.35 44.09 -13.59
CA ARG A 21 15.16 45.48 -14.00
C ARG A 21 16.51 46.18 -14.10
N LEU A 22 16.81 46.70 -15.28
CA LEU A 22 17.95 47.56 -15.56
C LEU A 22 17.47 49.00 -15.52
N VAL A 23 18.02 49.82 -14.64
CA VAL A 23 17.65 51.24 -14.52
C VAL A 23 18.85 52.10 -14.96
N SER A 24 18.62 52.94 -15.95
CA SER A 24 19.58 53.90 -16.48
C SER A 24 19.70 55.13 -15.55
N SER A 25 20.82 55.85 -15.65
CA SER A 25 21.09 57.05 -14.85
C SER A 25 20.11 58.20 -15.09
N ASN A 26 19.42 58.22 -16.23
CA ASN A 26 18.36 59.17 -16.56
C ASN A 26 16.95 58.69 -16.16
N GLY A 27 16.84 57.61 -15.39
CA GLY A 27 15.57 57.09 -14.86
C GLY A 27 14.78 56.19 -15.82
N SER A 28 15.24 55.99 -17.06
CA SER A 28 14.65 54.98 -17.94
C SER A 28 14.97 53.57 -17.43
N HIS A 29 14.05 52.64 -17.62
CA HIS A 29 14.25 51.26 -17.18
C HIS A 29 13.88 50.25 -18.27
N VAL A 30 14.58 49.12 -18.27
CA VAL A 30 14.31 47.96 -19.12
C VAL A 30 14.07 46.76 -18.21
N SER A 31 12.99 46.02 -18.43
CA SER A 31 12.71 44.79 -17.68
C SER A 31 12.96 43.57 -18.56
N LEU A 32 13.74 42.62 -18.06
CA LEU A 32 13.94 41.30 -18.65
C LEU A 32 13.16 40.27 -17.81
N ASN A 33 12.27 39.53 -18.47
CA ASN A 33 11.52 38.44 -17.83
C ASN A 33 12.16 37.11 -18.22
N VAL A 34 12.71 36.39 -17.23
CA VAL A 34 13.24 35.04 -17.42
C VAL A 34 12.33 34.06 -16.68
N SER A 35 11.73 33.11 -17.40
CA SER A 35 10.97 32.02 -16.81
C SER A 35 11.69 30.70 -17.03
N SER A 36 11.74 29.87 -15.99
CA SER A 36 12.21 28.49 -16.09
C SER A 36 11.21 27.55 -15.41
N THR A 37 11.05 26.36 -15.96
CA THR A 37 10.17 25.33 -15.40
C THR A 37 10.99 24.17 -14.86
N LEU A 38 10.73 23.75 -13.63
CA LEU A 38 11.37 22.55 -13.09
C LEU A 38 10.73 21.29 -13.66
N HIS A 39 11.36 20.67 -14.66
CA HIS A 39 10.86 19.45 -15.27
C HIS A 39 10.73 18.27 -14.29
N VAL A 40 11.55 18.24 -13.23
CA VAL A 40 11.53 17.18 -12.20
C VAL A 40 10.17 17.08 -11.49
N MET A 41 9.51 18.21 -11.22
CA MET A 41 8.20 18.20 -10.53
C MET A 41 7.05 17.76 -11.44
N LYS A 42 7.12 18.06 -12.74
CA LYS A 42 6.17 17.51 -13.73
C LYS A 42 6.28 16.00 -13.81
N SER A 43 7.51 15.47 -13.89
CA SER A 43 7.77 14.03 -13.86
C SER A 43 7.26 13.40 -12.56
N PHE A 44 7.46 14.06 -11.42
CA PHE A 44 6.94 13.59 -10.14
C PHE A 44 5.41 13.52 -10.08
N HIS A 45 4.70 14.53 -10.60
CA HIS A 45 3.24 14.49 -10.69
C HIS A 45 2.75 13.36 -11.61
N GLN A 46 3.41 13.15 -12.74
CA GLN A 46 3.10 12.02 -13.64
C GLN A 46 3.31 10.68 -12.95
N LEU A 47 4.40 10.52 -12.18
CA LEU A 47 4.65 9.32 -11.38
C LEU A 47 3.59 9.10 -10.30
N LYS A 48 3.16 10.15 -9.60
CA LYS A 48 2.05 10.08 -8.62
C LYS A 48 0.74 9.65 -9.29
N SER A 49 0.41 10.25 -10.44
CA SER A 49 -0.78 9.88 -11.20
C SER A 49 -0.74 8.42 -11.63
N LEU A 50 0.42 7.94 -12.11
CA LEU A 50 0.60 6.54 -12.49
C LEU A 50 0.47 5.61 -11.29
N GLN A 51 1.04 5.97 -10.14
CA GLN A 51 0.91 5.21 -8.90
C GLN A 51 -0.56 5.09 -8.47
N SER A 52 -1.35 6.16 -8.58
CA SER A 52 -2.79 6.13 -8.31
C SER A 52 -3.50 5.14 -9.22
N SER A 53 -3.30 5.24 -10.54
CA SER A 53 -3.95 4.33 -11.49
C SER A 53 -3.55 2.86 -11.30
N VAL A 54 -2.30 2.59 -10.91
CA VAL A 54 -1.85 1.24 -10.57
C VAL A 54 -2.53 0.74 -9.29
N THR A 55 -2.70 1.62 -8.30
CA THR A 55 -3.39 1.30 -7.05
C THR A 55 -4.85 0.92 -7.32
N ASP A 56 -5.57 1.71 -8.12
CA ASP A 56 -6.97 1.47 -8.46
C ASP A 56 -7.16 0.17 -9.27
N LEU A 57 -6.15 -0.23 -10.05
CA LEU A 57 -6.17 -1.50 -10.78
C LEU A 57 -5.96 -2.71 -9.86
N LEU A 58 -5.12 -2.56 -8.84
CA LEU A 58 -4.68 -3.66 -7.98
C LEU A 58 -5.54 -3.87 -6.75
N PHE A 59 -6.26 -2.84 -6.28
CA PHE A 59 -6.95 -2.84 -4.99
C PHE A 59 -8.38 -2.32 -5.08
N HIS A 60 -9.23 -2.76 -4.14
CA HIS A 60 -10.57 -2.20 -3.99
C HIS A 60 -10.52 -0.76 -3.47
N GLU A 61 -11.45 0.09 -3.95
CA GLU A 61 -11.45 1.55 -3.75
C GLU A 61 -11.52 1.98 -2.29
N GLU A 62 -12.33 1.30 -1.47
CA GLU A 62 -12.54 1.66 -0.07
C GLU A 62 -11.65 0.80 0.85
N PRO A 63 -10.55 1.33 1.41
CA PRO A 63 -9.77 0.63 2.41
C PRO A 63 -10.45 0.69 3.79
N LEU A 64 -10.27 -0.36 4.59
CA LEU A 64 -10.58 -0.28 6.01
C LEU A 64 -9.52 0.56 6.72
N THR A 65 -9.93 1.52 7.55
CA THR A 65 -9.04 2.17 8.53
C THR A 65 -9.32 1.60 9.91
N PHE A 66 -8.28 1.10 10.57
CA PHE A 66 -8.35 0.66 11.96
C PHE A 66 -7.12 1.17 12.71
N GLN A 67 -7.36 2.02 13.72
CA GLN A 67 -6.30 2.75 14.43
C GLN A 67 -5.41 3.55 13.46
N HIS A 68 -4.11 3.28 13.44
CA HIS A 68 -3.13 3.94 12.57
C HIS A 68 -2.83 3.14 11.30
N HIS A 69 -3.63 2.11 10.99
CA HIS A 69 -3.41 1.23 9.86
C HIS A 69 -4.54 1.34 8.84
N ARG A 70 -4.19 1.23 7.56
CA ARG A 70 -5.13 1.08 6.44
C ARG A 70 -4.96 -0.28 5.79
N TYR A 71 -6.08 -0.97 5.56
CA TYR A 71 -6.11 -2.29 4.99
C TYR A 71 -6.71 -2.25 3.59
N HIS A 72 -5.97 -2.78 2.62
CA HIS A 72 -6.35 -2.78 1.22
C HIS A 72 -6.55 -4.22 0.73
N LEU A 73 -7.76 -4.54 0.26
CA LEU A 73 -8.05 -5.84 -0.34
C LEU A 73 -7.61 -5.86 -1.81
N GLY A 74 -6.80 -6.85 -2.19
CA GLY A 74 -6.36 -7.04 -3.57
C GLY A 74 -7.46 -7.50 -4.54
N HIS A 75 -7.49 -6.93 -5.75
CA HIS A 75 -8.31 -7.38 -6.87
C HIS A 75 -7.79 -8.70 -7.45
N MET A 76 -6.47 -8.80 -7.63
CA MET A 76 -5.83 -9.98 -8.22
C MET A 76 -6.05 -11.23 -7.35
N SER A 77 -6.28 -12.35 -8.03
CA SER A 77 -6.48 -13.66 -7.42
C SER A 77 -5.45 -14.65 -7.94
N SER A 78 -5.30 -15.77 -7.24
CA SER A 78 -4.31 -16.81 -7.57
C SER A 78 -2.87 -16.33 -7.41
N VAL A 79 -2.61 -15.47 -6.43
CA VAL A 79 -1.28 -14.91 -6.15
C VAL A 79 -0.50 -15.78 -5.15
N LYS A 80 0.80 -15.95 -5.33
CA LYS A 80 1.68 -16.55 -4.30
C LYS A 80 1.88 -15.57 -3.14
N SER A 81 2.32 -16.06 -1.97
CA SER A 81 2.60 -15.18 -0.81
C SER A 81 3.63 -14.09 -1.15
N VAL A 82 4.72 -14.45 -1.83
CA VAL A 82 5.75 -13.48 -2.24
C VAL A 82 5.19 -12.44 -3.24
N GLU A 83 4.31 -12.86 -4.14
CA GLU A 83 3.68 -11.92 -5.08
C GLU A 83 2.72 -10.97 -4.39
N ALA A 84 1.90 -11.49 -3.46
CA ALA A 84 1.02 -10.70 -2.64
C ALA A 84 1.81 -9.67 -1.80
N ALA A 85 2.91 -10.09 -1.18
CA ALA A 85 3.80 -9.18 -0.46
C ALA A 85 4.38 -8.08 -1.37
N ASN A 86 4.79 -8.43 -2.59
CA ASN A 86 5.27 -7.45 -3.57
C ASN A 86 4.16 -6.46 -4.00
N PHE A 87 2.92 -6.91 -4.15
CA PHE A 87 1.80 -6.01 -4.43
C PHE A 87 1.54 -5.06 -3.26
N CYS A 88 1.59 -5.55 -2.01
CA CYS A 88 1.47 -4.68 -0.84
C CYS A 88 2.60 -3.65 -0.74
N ALA A 89 3.82 -4.01 -1.16
CA ALA A 89 4.96 -3.10 -1.18
C ALA A 89 4.77 -1.91 -2.15
N ILE A 90 3.95 -2.05 -3.20
CA ILE A 90 3.60 -0.92 -4.11
C ILE A 90 2.85 0.19 -3.35
N LEU A 91 2.08 -0.18 -2.31
CA LEU A 91 1.41 0.77 -1.42
C LEU A 91 2.33 1.33 -0.32
N GLY A 92 3.61 0.92 -0.30
CA GLY A 92 4.49 1.13 0.86
C GLY A 92 4.11 0.28 2.07
N GLY A 93 3.28 -0.74 1.87
CA GLY A 93 2.78 -1.63 2.92
C GLY A 93 3.35 -3.05 2.85
N TYR A 94 2.68 -3.96 3.53
CA TYR A 94 3.04 -5.37 3.67
C TYR A 94 1.77 -6.22 3.78
N LEU A 95 1.90 -7.55 3.72
CA LEU A 95 0.77 -8.44 3.99
C LEU A 95 0.28 -8.24 5.42
N ALA A 96 -1.04 -8.11 5.62
CA ALA A 96 -1.62 -7.72 6.90
C ALA A 96 -1.18 -8.57 8.10
N GLU A 97 -0.77 -7.94 9.19
CA GLU A 97 -0.34 -8.55 10.45
C GLU A 97 -1.40 -8.35 11.53
N ILE A 98 -2.35 -9.28 11.63
CA ILE A 98 -3.50 -9.14 12.54
C ILE A 98 -3.10 -9.45 13.98
N ASN A 99 -3.00 -8.41 14.80
CA ASN A 99 -2.42 -8.43 16.15
C ASN A 99 -3.44 -8.47 17.28
N SER A 100 -4.73 -8.23 17.01
CA SER A 100 -5.78 -8.22 18.04
C SER A 100 -7.12 -8.78 17.56
N ALA A 101 -7.97 -9.19 18.51
CA ALA A 101 -9.33 -9.65 18.20
C ALA A 101 -10.21 -8.53 17.63
N ASP A 102 -10.06 -7.29 18.12
CA ASP A 102 -10.80 -6.12 17.65
C ASP A 102 -10.43 -5.76 16.20
N GLU A 103 -9.16 -5.88 15.86
CA GLU A 103 -8.66 -5.73 14.50
C GLU A 103 -9.25 -6.80 13.57
N LEU A 104 -9.20 -8.08 14.00
CA LEU A 104 -9.81 -9.17 13.24
C LEU A 104 -11.31 -8.95 13.03
N GLY A 105 -12.03 -8.48 14.05
CA GLY A 105 -13.46 -8.15 13.95
C GLY A 105 -13.75 -6.97 13.02
N SER A 106 -12.84 -6.00 12.93
CA SER A 106 -12.95 -4.88 11.99
C SER A 106 -12.71 -5.35 10.54
N ILE A 107 -11.73 -6.22 10.34
CA ILE A 107 -11.46 -6.88 9.05
C ILE A 107 -12.64 -7.76 8.63
N GLU A 108 -13.27 -8.50 9.54
CA GLU A 108 -14.46 -9.30 9.24
C GLU A 108 -15.61 -8.47 8.67
N LYS A 109 -15.92 -7.33 9.31
CA LYS A 109 -16.92 -6.37 8.83
C LYS A 109 -16.54 -5.79 7.47
N TYR A 110 -15.26 -5.48 7.27
CA TYR A 110 -14.74 -4.98 6.00
C TYR A 110 -14.87 -5.99 4.86
N LEU A 111 -14.61 -7.27 5.13
CA LEU A 111 -14.64 -8.32 4.11
C LEU A 111 -16.05 -8.79 3.74
N THR A 112 -17.03 -8.58 4.62
CA THR A 112 -18.42 -9.06 4.46
C THR A 112 -19.08 -8.63 3.14
N PRO A 113 -19.03 -7.35 2.70
CA PRO A 113 -19.68 -6.91 1.47
C PRO A 113 -19.13 -7.56 0.20
N TYR A 114 -17.88 -8.04 0.23
CA TYR A 114 -17.23 -8.64 -0.94
C TYR A 114 -17.64 -10.10 -1.19
N ASN A 115 -18.41 -10.72 -0.28
CA ASN A 115 -18.90 -12.09 -0.36
C ASN A 115 -17.83 -13.10 -0.83
N LEU A 116 -16.66 -13.03 -0.18
CA LEU A 116 -15.47 -13.74 -0.62
C LEU A 116 -15.58 -15.23 -0.33
N THR A 117 -15.47 -16.03 -1.39
CA THR A 117 -15.44 -17.50 -1.32
C THR A 117 -14.03 -18.07 -1.42
N LYS A 118 -13.02 -17.20 -1.57
CA LYS A 118 -11.62 -17.57 -1.78
C LYS A 118 -10.77 -17.19 -0.57
N PRO A 119 -9.74 -17.98 -0.23
CA PRO A 119 -8.82 -17.61 0.84
C PRO A 119 -8.13 -16.28 0.56
N ILE A 120 -7.80 -15.54 1.61
CA ILE A 120 -7.13 -14.24 1.53
C ILE A 120 -5.80 -14.35 2.27
N LEU A 121 -4.68 -14.28 1.55
CA LEU A 121 -3.35 -14.27 2.14
C LEU A 121 -3.16 -13.07 3.08
N VAL A 122 -2.56 -13.35 4.22
CA VAL A 122 -2.13 -12.37 5.23
C VAL A 122 -0.67 -12.65 5.62
N GLY A 123 -0.09 -11.82 6.48
CA GLY A 123 1.35 -11.82 6.76
C GLY A 123 1.87 -13.02 7.54
N GLY A 124 1.02 -13.92 8.01
CA GLY A 124 1.45 -15.08 8.80
C GLY A 124 2.13 -16.18 7.97
N THR A 125 3.21 -16.74 8.50
CA THR A 125 3.92 -17.92 7.98
C THR A 125 4.33 -18.84 9.14
N TYR A 126 4.47 -20.14 8.87
CA TYR A 126 4.91 -21.09 9.88
C TYR A 126 6.44 -21.24 9.88
N ALA A 127 7.05 -20.92 11.01
CA ALA A 127 8.48 -21.08 11.23
C ALA A 127 8.77 -22.50 11.74
N GLU A 128 9.20 -23.39 10.84
CA GLU A 128 9.37 -24.83 11.14
C GLU A 128 10.38 -25.09 12.27
N LYS A 129 11.46 -24.29 12.36
CA LYS A 129 12.51 -24.46 13.39
C LYS A 129 12.00 -24.12 14.78
N GLU A 130 11.21 -23.05 14.89
CA GLU A 130 10.63 -22.55 16.14
C GLU A 130 9.26 -23.17 16.44
N SER A 131 8.72 -23.95 15.51
CA SER A 131 7.40 -24.60 15.60
C SER A 131 6.26 -23.63 15.97
N LYS A 132 6.26 -22.44 15.36
CA LYS A 132 5.29 -21.39 15.64
C LYS A 132 4.93 -20.55 14.42
N TRP A 133 3.79 -19.86 14.49
CA TRP A 133 3.38 -18.88 13.50
C TRP A 133 4.02 -17.53 13.79
N ILE A 134 4.65 -16.95 12.77
CA ILE A 134 5.26 -15.62 12.82
C ILE A 134 4.78 -14.76 11.66
N PHE A 135 4.88 -13.45 11.78
CA PHE A 135 4.65 -12.54 10.68
C PHE A 135 5.89 -12.38 9.79
N GLN A 136 5.68 -12.34 8.47
CA GLN A 136 6.73 -12.34 7.46
C GLN A 136 7.63 -11.08 7.49
N ARG A 137 7.10 -9.89 7.82
CA ARG A 137 7.89 -8.65 7.83
C ARG A 137 8.76 -8.56 9.07
N GLY A 138 8.17 -8.74 10.25
CA GLY A 138 8.86 -8.48 11.52
C GLY A 138 9.40 -9.72 12.24
N GLY A 139 9.01 -10.93 11.82
CA GLY A 139 9.32 -12.18 12.53
C GLY A 139 8.64 -12.29 13.91
N LYS A 140 7.73 -11.38 14.25
CA LYS A 140 6.98 -11.38 15.50
C LYS A 140 5.96 -12.52 15.51
N ASP A 141 5.66 -13.04 16.69
CA ASP A 141 4.71 -14.12 16.86
C ASP A 141 3.29 -13.66 16.49
N VAL A 142 2.55 -14.52 15.77
CA VAL A 142 1.13 -14.31 15.49
C VAL A 142 0.36 -14.50 16.80
N LYS A 143 -0.30 -13.44 17.26
CA LYS A 143 -0.96 -13.42 18.59
C LYS A 143 -2.38 -14.00 18.57
N ILE A 144 -3.07 -13.90 17.44
CA ILE A 144 -4.46 -14.31 17.29
C ILE A 144 -4.54 -15.38 16.21
N LEU A 145 -5.07 -16.54 16.57
CA LEU A 145 -5.30 -17.66 15.66
C LEU A 145 -6.74 -18.17 15.84
N LYS A 146 -7.67 -17.62 15.06
CA LYS A 146 -9.08 -18.09 14.99
C LYS A 146 -9.17 -19.16 13.92
N TRP A 147 -8.66 -20.36 14.19
CA TRP A 147 -8.62 -21.44 13.21
C TRP A 147 -10.01 -21.83 12.70
N LEU A 148 -10.10 -22.15 11.42
CA LEU A 148 -11.21 -22.88 10.85
C LEU A 148 -11.19 -24.32 11.38
N ASP A 149 -12.36 -24.94 11.54
CA ASP A 149 -12.47 -26.34 11.94
C ASP A 149 -11.59 -27.25 11.05
N GLY A 150 -10.70 -28.02 11.69
CA GLY A 150 -9.75 -28.91 11.02
C GLY A 150 -8.40 -28.26 10.64
N GLU A 151 -8.19 -26.98 10.92
CA GLU A 151 -6.91 -26.28 10.76
C GLU A 151 -6.20 -26.10 12.11
N PRO A 152 -4.86 -25.97 12.13
CA PRO A 152 -3.95 -25.98 10.99
C PRO A 152 -3.65 -27.40 10.49
N ARG A 153 -3.71 -27.60 9.17
CA ARG A 153 -3.34 -28.87 8.54
C ARG A 153 -1.82 -29.06 8.49
N LYS A 154 -1.36 -30.30 8.77
CA LYS A 154 0.08 -30.64 8.88
C LYS A 154 0.73 -31.02 7.55
N ASP A 155 -0.05 -31.48 6.58
CA ASP A 155 0.37 -31.99 5.28
C ASP A 155 0.75 -30.88 4.28
N VAL A 156 0.55 -29.62 4.63
CA VAL A 156 0.93 -28.48 3.78
C VAL A 156 2.40 -28.15 3.98
N MET A 157 3.16 -28.17 2.89
CA MET A 157 4.53 -27.63 2.86
C MET A 157 4.52 -26.12 2.61
N GLU A 158 5.49 -25.42 3.19
CA GLU A 158 5.61 -23.96 3.13
C GLU A 158 4.28 -23.28 3.50
N LYS A 159 3.96 -23.30 4.79
CA LYS A 159 2.63 -22.94 5.31
C LYS A 159 2.49 -21.42 5.44
N CYS A 160 1.55 -20.86 4.69
CA CYS A 160 1.13 -19.47 4.80
C CYS A 160 -0.26 -19.38 5.43
N LEU A 161 -0.47 -18.31 6.20
CA LEU A 161 -1.73 -18.03 6.86
C LEU A 161 -2.67 -17.33 5.87
N SER A 162 -3.93 -17.74 5.87
CA SER A 162 -4.97 -17.07 5.08
C SER A 162 -6.27 -16.98 5.83
N LEU A 163 -7.06 -15.97 5.50
CA LEU A 163 -8.42 -15.77 6.00
C LEU A 163 -9.42 -16.49 5.09
N MET A 164 -10.47 -17.03 5.68
CA MET A 164 -11.61 -17.64 5.00
C MET A 164 -12.88 -17.12 5.64
N THR A 165 -13.79 -16.57 4.83
CA THR A 165 -15.09 -16.10 5.31
C THR A 165 -16.13 -17.22 5.20
N ILE A 166 -16.82 -17.52 6.30
CA ILE A 166 -17.91 -18.50 6.37
C ILE A 166 -19.07 -17.86 7.13
N LYS A 167 -20.24 -17.72 6.49
CA LYS A 167 -21.44 -17.11 7.09
C LYS A 167 -21.15 -15.73 7.73
N ASN A 168 -20.36 -14.91 7.05
CA ASN A 168 -19.88 -13.58 7.50
C ASN A 168 -18.92 -13.59 8.69
N GLU A 169 -18.45 -14.76 9.14
CA GLU A 169 -17.36 -14.86 10.10
C GLU A 169 -16.04 -15.15 9.40
N VAL A 170 -14.95 -14.55 9.88
CA VAL A 170 -13.60 -14.82 9.39
C VAL A 170 -12.92 -15.88 10.25
N PHE A 171 -12.36 -16.87 9.59
CA PHE A 171 -11.51 -17.92 10.17
C PHE A 171 -10.15 -17.93 9.48
N MET A 172 -9.17 -18.51 10.15
CA MET A 172 -7.82 -18.70 9.64
C MET A 172 -7.63 -20.12 9.14
N LYS A 173 -6.90 -20.28 8.05
CA LYS A 173 -6.57 -21.59 7.51
C LYS A 173 -5.18 -21.59 6.88
N VAL A 174 -4.60 -22.78 6.80
CA VAL A 174 -3.31 -22.99 6.14
C VAL A 174 -3.49 -23.18 4.65
N ILE A 175 -2.69 -22.46 3.87
CA ILE A 175 -2.48 -22.69 2.44
C ILE A 175 -0.99 -22.77 2.14
N SER A 176 -0.62 -23.35 1.00
CA SER A 176 0.76 -23.30 0.53
C SER A 176 1.12 -21.87 0.11
N CYS A 177 2.30 -21.41 0.52
CA CYS A 177 2.84 -20.11 0.12
C CYS A 177 3.13 -20.00 -1.39
N VAL A 178 3.36 -21.14 -2.07
CA VAL A 178 3.83 -21.20 -3.46
C VAL A 178 2.80 -21.70 -4.46
N GLU A 179 1.75 -22.40 -4.02
CA GLU A 179 0.72 -22.87 -4.93
C GLU A 179 -0.33 -21.78 -5.25
N ARG A 180 -0.84 -21.78 -6.49
CA ARG A 180 -1.91 -20.86 -6.93
C ARG A 180 -3.30 -21.50 -6.95
N ARG A 181 -3.42 -22.74 -6.45
CA ARG A 181 -4.61 -23.58 -6.65
C ARG A 181 -5.88 -23.01 -6.02
N HIS A 182 -5.76 -22.20 -4.98
CA HIS A 182 -6.91 -21.72 -4.22
C HIS A 182 -7.51 -20.41 -4.77
N ARG A 183 -6.97 -19.88 -5.87
CA ARG A 183 -7.33 -18.55 -6.40
C ARG A 183 -7.35 -17.50 -5.29
N GLN A 184 -6.39 -17.60 -4.38
CA GLN A 184 -6.34 -16.78 -3.19
C GLN A 184 -6.19 -15.30 -3.55
N LYS A 185 -6.92 -14.45 -2.82
CA LYS A 185 -6.70 -13.01 -2.76
C LYS A 185 -5.63 -12.71 -1.70
N TYR A 186 -5.43 -11.44 -1.40
CA TYR A 186 -4.49 -10.97 -0.40
C TYR A 186 -4.99 -9.68 0.25
N LEU A 187 -4.62 -9.48 1.50
CA LEU A 187 -4.92 -8.28 2.27
C LEU A 187 -3.60 -7.59 2.63
N CYS A 188 -3.49 -6.33 2.27
CA CYS A 188 -2.35 -5.48 2.61
C CYS A 188 -2.67 -4.60 3.80
N GLU A 189 -1.64 -4.22 4.54
CA GLU A 189 -1.65 -3.25 5.63
C GLU A 189 -0.62 -2.16 5.35
N VAL A 190 -1.00 -0.91 5.58
CA VAL A 190 -0.20 0.30 5.37
C VAL A 190 -0.29 1.15 6.63
N GLU A 191 0.86 1.66 7.10
CA GLU A 191 0.99 2.61 8.21
C GLU A 191 0.69 4.06 7.78
#